data_AF-A0A392NX84-F1
#
_entry.id   AF-A0A392NX84-F1
#
_cell.length_a   1.000
_cell.length_b   1.000
_cell.length_c   1.000
_cell.angle_alpha   90.00
_cell.angle_beta   90.00
_cell.angle_gamma   90.00
#
_symmetry.space_group_name_H-M   'P 1'
#
loop_
_entity.id
_entity.type
_entity.pdbx_description
1 polymer ?
#
loop_
_entity_poly.entity_id
_entity_poly.type
_entity_poly.pdbx_seq_one_letter_code
_entity_poly.pdbx_strand_id
1 'polypeptide(L)'
;MDAIMFSPHSQHVPLKSFHLKFRNKFWGTNADCSTFDKWFEAAKQRRVKYLNLLNIPLVPTNIFCCKTLVILRLMNIRVANMFCCSVDLPLPLLKTWDLYKVGFDDMENLMRLISGCPVLENLKTSFVEVSAGVTAGGYFKPLSNLIKADFNLFEVPLRAVYNVQFLTICQ
;
A
#
# COMPACT_ATOMS: atom_id res chain seq x y z
N MET A 1 -14.68 7.28 -18.39
CA MET A 1 -14.76 6.17 -17.41
C MET A 1 -15.77 6.49 -16.29
N ASP A 2 -16.21 7.75 -16.18
CA ASP A 2 -16.95 8.26 -15.02
C ASP A 2 -18.40 7.78 -14.93
N ALA A 3 -19.09 7.55 -16.05
CA ALA A 3 -20.52 7.20 -16.00
C ALA A 3 -20.83 5.85 -15.33
N ILE A 4 -19.95 4.85 -15.43
CA ILE A 4 -20.23 3.48 -14.95
C ILE A 4 -19.81 3.32 -13.48
N MET A 5 -18.69 3.92 -13.09
CA MET A 5 -18.16 3.76 -11.73
C MET A 5 -18.97 4.53 -10.68
N PHE A 6 -19.57 5.67 -11.07
CA PHE A 6 -20.42 6.50 -10.22
C PHE A 6 -21.92 6.25 -10.43
N SER A 7 -22.31 5.27 -11.24
CA SER A 7 -23.73 4.99 -11.48
C SER A 7 -24.41 4.57 -10.18
N PRO A 8 -25.54 5.18 -9.79
CA PRO A 8 -26.31 4.79 -8.61
C PRO A 8 -26.66 3.31 -8.58
N HIS A 9 -26.92 2.73 -9.76
CA HIS A 9 -27.26 1.31 -9.94
C HIS A 9 -26.10 0.36 -9.63
N SER A 10 -24.86 0.85 -9.64
CA SER A 10 -23.66 0.04 -9.38
C SER A 10 -23.32 -0.07 -7.89
N GLN A 11 -23.94 0.74 -7.02
CA GLN A 11 -23.64 0.80 -5.59
C GLN A 11 -24.01 -0.48 -4.83
N HIS A 12 -25.00 -1.23 -5.34
CA HIS A 12 -25.44 -2.50 -4.74
C HIS A 12 -24.62 -3.71 -5.21
N VAL A 13 -23.78 -3.55 -6.25
CA VAL A 13 -22.98 -4.64 -6.82
C VAL A 13 -21.55 -4.56 -6.30
N PRO A 14 -21.05 -5.58 -5.57
CA PRO A 14 -19.70 -5.53 -5.01
C PRO A 14 -18.64 -5.50 -6.12
N LEU A 15 -17.69 -4.58 -6.01
CA LEU A 15 -16.51 -4.52 -6.87
C LEU A 15 -15.40 -5.33 -6.20
N LYS A 16 -15.11 -6.55 -6.67
CA LYS A 16 -14.11 -7.40 -6.00
C LYS A 16 -12.68 -6.86 -6.16
N SER A 17 -12.34 -6.41 -7.36
CA SER A 17 -11.01 -5.92 -7.72
C SER A 17 -11.08 -4.58 -8.45
N PHE A 18 -10.13 -3.69 -8.15
CA PHE A 18 -9.93 -2.43 -8.84
C PHE A 18 -8.47 -2.33 -9.30
N HIS A 19 -8.28 -2.18 -10.61
CA HIS A 19 -6.97 -2.09 -11.24
C HIS A 19 -6.88 -0.76 -11.97
N LEU A 20 -5.92 0.08 -11.59
CA LEU A 20 -5.69 1.36 -12.24
C LEU A 20 -4.25 1.47 -12.73
N LYS A 21 -4.09 1.79 -14.01
CA LYS A 21 -2.80 1.94 -14.67
C LYS A 21 -2.78 3.22 -15.48
N PHE A 22 -1.85 4.10 -15.20
CA PHE A 22 -1.55 5.24 -16.07
C PHE A 22 -0.53 4.83 -17.12
N ARG A 23 -0.77 5.23 -18.38
CA ARG A 23 0.11 4.91 -19.51
C ARG A 23 1.43 5.68 -19.48
N ASN A 24 1.42 6.90 -18.95
CA ASN A 24 2.61 7.74 -18.84
C ASN A 24 3.18 7.65 -17.43
N LYS A 25 4.51 7.49 -17.35
CA LYS A 25 5.25 7.63 -16.10
C LYS A 25 5.29 9.12 -15.76
N PHE A 26 4.31 9.62 -15.01
CA PHE A 26 4.33 11.00 -14.54
C PHE A 26 5.39 11.13 -13.44
N TRP A 27 6.60 11.51 -13.81
CA TRP A 27 7.60 12.06 -12.88
C TRP A 27 7.43 13.58 -12.90
N GLY A 28 6.32 14.07 -12.35
CA GLY A 28 6.00 15.50 -12.35
C GLY A 28 4.99 15.83 -11.24
N THR A 29 5.30 16.86 -10.47
CA THR A 29 4.66 17.22 -9.18
C THR A 29 3.22 17.71 -9.26
N ASN A 30 2.60 17.81 -10.45
CA ASN A 30 1.32 18.49 -10.63
C ASN A 30 0.28 17.68 -11.41
N ALA A 31 0.36 16.34 -11.41
CA ALA A 31 -0.72 15.54 -11.97
C ALA A 31 -1.91 15.58 -10.99
N ASP A 32 -2.99 16.27 -11.39
CA ASP A 32 -4.25 16.31 -10.65
C ASP A 32 -4.79 14.89 -10.42
N CYS A 33 -4.58 14.37 -9.20
CA CYS A 33 -5.09 13.07 -8.79
C CYS A 33 -6.55 13.13 -8.30
N SER A 34 -7.25 14.25 -8.45
CA SER A 34 -8.67 14.37 -8.06
C SER A 34 -9.55 13.30 -8.73
N THR A 35 -9.16 12.85 -9.92
CA THR A 35 -9.85 11.76 -10.63
C THR A 35 -9.61 10.40 -9.96
N PHE A 36 -8.39 10.15 -9.46
CA PHE A 36 -8.08 8.94 -8.71
C PHE A 36 -8.91 8.86 -7.42
N ASP A 37 -8.98 9.94 -6.66
CA ASP A 37 -9.73 9.97 -5.40
C ASP A 37 -11.19 9.60 -5.62
N LYS A 38 -11.83 10.17 -6.63
CA LYS A 38 -13.22 9.84 -6.95
C LYS A 38 -13.37 8.35 -7.28
N TRP A 39 -12.52 7.81 -8.17
CA TRP A 39 -12.59 6.40 -8.54
C TRP A 39 -12.32 5.47 -7.35
N PHE A 40 -11.34 5.82 -6.51
CA PHE A 40 -11.02 5.03 -5.33
C PHE A 40 -12.16 5.06 -4.30
N GLU A 41 -12.78 6.21 -4.05
CA GLU A 41 -13.93 6.32 -3.16
C GLU A 41 -15.12 5.47 -3.65
N ALA A 42 -15.40 5.48 -4.96
CA ALA A 42 -16.42 4.60 -5.55
C ALA A 42 -16.07 3.11 -5.39
N ALA A 43 -14.80 2.74 -5.58
CA ALA A 43 -14.34 1.36 -5.35
C ALA A 43 -14.49 0.95 -3.88
N LYS A 44 -14.17 1.85 -2.95
CA LYS A 44 -14.31 1.66 -1.51
C LYS A 44 -15.78 1.48 -1.10
N GLN A 45 -16.69 2.31 -1.62
CA GLN A 45 -18.15 2.16 -1.40
C GLN A 45 -18.65 0.78 -1.86
N ARG A 46 -18.08 0.26 -2.94
CA ARG A 46 -18.40 -1.06 -3.49
C ARG A 46 -17.61 -2.20 -2.84
N ARG A 47 -16.98 -1.96 -1.69
CA ARG A 47 -16.29 -2.94 -0.84
C ARG A 47 -15.15 -3.67 -1.55
N VAL A 48 -14.30 -2.90 -2.25
CA VAL A 48 -13.12 -3.45 -2.94
C VAL A 48 -12.22 -4.24 -2.01
N LYS A 49 -11.81 -5.43 -2.47
CA LYS A 49 -10.92 -6.34 -1.75
C LYS A 49 -9.52 -6.39 -2.33
N TYR A 50 -9.40 -6.23 -3.65
CA TYR A 50 -8.14 -6.26 -4.36
C TYR A 50 -7.88 -4.91 -5.02
N LEU A 51 -6.77 -4.27 -4.70
CA LEU A 51 -6.36 -3.00 -5.28
C LEU A 51 -5.00 -3.15 -5.96
N ASN A 52 -4.91 -2.77 -7.23
CA ASN A 52 -3.66 -2.75 -7.98
C ASN A 52 -3.47 -1.43 -8.70
N LEU A 53 -2.47 -0.66 -8.26
CA LEU A 53 -2.16 0.66 -8.76
C LEU A 53 -0.81 0.64 -9.46
N LEU A 54 -0.75 1.18 -10.67
CA LEU A 54 0.46 1.21 -11.48
C LEU A 54 0.66 2.60 -12.13
N ASN A 55 1.87 3.15 -11.98
CA ASN A 55 2.29 4.44 -12.56
C ASN A 55 1.47 5.65 -12.07
N ILE A 56 0.98 5.63 -10.83
CA ILE A 56 0.29 6.78 -10.24
C ILE A 56 1.33 7.73 -9.62
N PRO A 57 1.41 9.00 -10.06
CA PRO A 57 2.45 9.92 -9.60
C PRO A 57 2.47 10.13 -8.08
N LEU A 58 1.30 10.31 -7.47
CA LEU A 58 1.16 10.48 -6.03
C LEU A 58 -0.13 9.82 -5.56
N VAL A 59 -0.03 8.86 -4.64
CA VAL A 59 -1.20 8.21 -4.07
C VAL A 59 -1.55 8.82 -2.71
N PRO A 60 -2.80 9.27 -2.51
CA PRO A 60 -3.27 9.77 -1.23
C PRO A 60 -3.34 8.65 -0.18
N THR A 61 -3.23 9.05 1.07
CA THR A 61 -3.05 8.11 2.19
C THR A 61 -4.35 7.43 2.62
N ASN A 62 -5.49 7.91 2.12
CA ASN A 62 -6.82 7.31 2.32
C ASN A 62 -6.90 5.85 1.84
N ILE A 63 -6.03 5.42 0.90
CA ILE A 63 -5.97 4.02 0.46
C ILE A 63 -5.66 3.08 1.63
N PHE A 64 -4.86 3.55 2.58
CA PHE A 64 -4.44 2.82 3.76
C PHE A 64 -5.46 2.89 4.89
N CYS A 65 -6.67 3.39 4.64
CA CYS A 65 -7.77 3.37 5.61
C CYS A 65 -8.91 2.44 5.15
N CYS A 66 -8.71 1.69 4.05
CA CYS A 66 -9.75 0.88 3.44
C CYS A 66 -9.92 -0.45 4.17
N LYS A 67 -10.97 -0.53 5.00
CA LYS A 67 -11.24 -1.68 5.88
C LYS A 67 -11.57 -2.99 5.17
N THR A 68 -11.85 -2.95 3.86
CA THR A 68 -12.22 -4.13 3.06
C THR A 68 -11.06 -4.71 2.26
N LEU A 69 -9.93 -4.00 2.17
CA LEU A 69 -8.79 -4.45 1.37
C LEU A 69 -8.14 -5.69 1.98
N VAL A 70 -7.94 -6.68 1.13
CA VAL A 70 -7.25 -7.94 1.42
C VAL A 70 -5.91 -8.02 0.69
N ILE A 71 -5.86 -7.46 -0.53
CA ILE A 71 -4.65 -7.45 -1.36
C ILE A 71 -4.41 -6.03 -1.85
N LEU A 72 -3.20 -5.52 -1.62
CA LEU A 72 -2.74 -4.23 -2.09
C LEU A 72 -1.46 -4.39 -2.90
N ARG A 73 -1.50 -3.96 -4.17
CA ARG A 73 -0.34 -3.90 -5.06
C ARG A 73 -0.09 -2.46 -5.50
N LEU A 74 1.10 -1.95 -5.21
CA LEU A 74 1.55 -0.62 -5.60
C LEU A 74 2.80 -0.76 -6.47
N MET A 75 2.75 -0.22 -7.67
CA MET A 75 3.84 -0.35 -8.65
C MET A 75 4.20 1.00 -9.27
N ASN A 76 5.46 1.43 -9.15
CA ASN A 76 5.97 2.68 -9.72
C ASN A 76 5.16 3.91 -9.25
N ILE A 77 5.09 4.11 -7.93
CA ILE A 77 4.23 5.10 -7.25
C ILE A 77 5.02 5.81 -6.16
N ARG A 78 4.71 7.09 -5.90
CA ARG A 78 5.10 7.76 -4.65
C ARG A 78 3.91 7.85 -3.70
N VAL A 79 4.12 7.54 -2.43
CA VAL A 79 3.12 7.68 -1.36
C VAL A 79 3.29 9.04 -0.70
N ALA A 80 2.20 9.82 -0.63
CA ALA A 80 2.22 11.11 0.04
C ALA A 80 2.43 10.96 1.55
N ASN A 81 2.93 12.02 2.19
CA ASN A 81 3.17 12.03 3.63
C ASN A 81 1.90 11.69 4.44
N MET A 82 2.05 10.78 5.41
CA MET A 82 0.95 10.22 6.21
C MET A 82 0.65 10.96 7.51
N PHE A 83 0.93 12.26 7.60
CA PHE A 83 0.61 13.08 8.79
C PHE A 83 -0.86 12.98 9.22
N CYS A 84 -1.79 12.73 8.28
CA CYS A 84 -3.23 12.64 8.58
C CYS A 84 -3.73 11.21 8.91
N CYS A 85 -2.89 10.18 8.81
CA CYS A 85 -3.29 8.81 9.16
C CYS A 85 -3.14 8.59 10.66
N SER A 86 -4.11 9.10 11.43
CA SER A 86 -4.29 8.85 12.87
C SER A 86 -5.00 7.51 13.13
N VAL A 87 -4.79 6.50 12.29
CA VAL A 87 -5.55 5.24 12.37
C VAL A 87 -4.70 4.20 13.09
N ASP A 88 -5.22 3.68 14.21
CA ASP A 88 -4.57 2.61 14.98
C ASP A 88 -4.39 1.32 14.15
N LEU A 89 -5.26 1.10 13.14
CA LEU A 89 -5.30 -0.08 12.27
C LEU A 89 -5.60 0.34 10.81
N PRO A 90 -4.59 0.73 10.02
CA PRO A 90 -4.78 1.21 8.66
C PRO A 90 -5.52 0.21 7.76
N LEU A 91 -5.12 -1.07 7.76
CA LEU A 91 -5.68 -2.07 6.85
C LEU A 91 -5.97 -3.40 7.60
N PRO A 92 -7.10 -3.48 8.33
CA PRO A 92 -7.37 -4.58 9.27
C PRO A 92 -7.55 -5.95 8.62
N LEU A 93 -7.82 -6.01 7.30
CA LEU A 93 -8.05 -7.26 6.56
C LEU A 93 -6.92 -7.59 5.55
N LEU A 94 -5.86 -6.79 5.49
CA LEU A 94 -4.81 -6.95 4.48
C LEU A 94 -3.98 -8.19 4.76
N LYS A 95 -4.02 -9.14 3.83
CA LYS A 95 -3.23 -10.39 3.87
C LYS A 95 -2.01 -10.36 2.97
N THR A 96 -2.06 -9.58 1.89
CA THR A 96 -0.98 -9.51 0.90
C THR A 96 -0.68 -8.07 0.55
N TRP A 97 0.58 -7.69 0.73
CA TRP A 97 1.07 -6.39 0.33
C TRP A 97 2.28 -6.54 -0.61
N ASP A 98 2.15 -6.00 -1.82
CA ASP A 98 3.16 -6.04 -2.87
C ASP A 98 3.56 -4.60 -3.25
N LEU A 99 4.83 -4.29 -3.05
CA LEU A 99 5.43 -2.98 -3.28
C LEU A 99 6.55 -3.14 -4.31
N TYR A 100 6.41 -2.51 -5.48
CA TYR A 100 7.45 -2.50 -6.51
C TYR A 100 7.74 -1.08 -7.00
N LYS A 101 8.98 -0.60 -6.85
CA LYS A 101 9.35 0.79 -7.20
C LYS A 101 8.44 1.80 -6.50
N VAL A 102 8.38 1.72 -5.17
CA VAL A 102 7.52 2.59 -4.36
C VAL A 102 8.37 3.52 -3.52
N GLY A 103 8.13 4.82 -3.64
CA GLY A 103 8.78 5.84 -2.82
C GLY A 103 7.91 6.22 -1.62
N PHE A 104 8.47 6.14 -0.42
CA PHE A 104 7.91 6.69 0.81
C PHE A 104 8.70 7.93 1.24
N ASP A 105 8.00 8.91 1.82
CA ASP A 105 8.69 10.09 2.34
C ASP A 105 9.54 9.75 3.60
N ASP A 106 9.10 8.76 4.40
CA ASP A 106 9.71 8.34 5.66
C ASP A 106 9.57 6.82 5.91
N MET A 107 10.60 6.21 6.51
CA MET A 107 10.64 4.79 6.90
C MET A 107 9.64 4.51 8.01
N GLU A 108 9.40 5.48 8.91
CA GLU A 108 8.43 5.33 9.99
C GLU A 108 7.02 5.09 9.44
N ASN A 109 6.66 5.77 8.34
CA ASN A 109 5.38 5.58 7.67
C ASN A 109 5.20 4.16 7.12
N LEU A 110 6.22 3.62 6.45
CA LEU A 110 6.22 2.25 5.96
C LEU A 110 6.06 1.26 7.12
N MET A 111 6.86 1.41 8.17
CA MET A 111 6.84 0.48 9.30
C MET A 111 5.55 0.57 10.12
N ARG A 112 4.98 1.76 10.29
CA ARG A 112 3.68 1.97 10.92
C ARG A 112 2.56 1.29 10.14
N LEU A 113 2.60 1.35 8.81
CA LEU A 113 1.64 0.64 7.97
C LEU A 113 1.78 -0.88 8.12
N ILE A 114 3.00 -1.42 8.03
CA ILE A 114 3.23 -2.86 8.12
C ILE A 114 2.80 -3.39 9.50
N SER A 115 3.21 -2.71 10.57
CA SER A 115 2.86 -3.09 11.95
C SER A 115 1.38 -2.90 12.30
N GLY A 116 0.70 -1.97 11.64
CA GLY A 116 -0.74 -1.73 11.79
C GLY A 116 -1.65 -2.67 10.99
N CYS A 117 -1.08 -3.64 10.25
CA CYS A 117 -1.84 -4.66 9.51
C CYS A 117 -1.83 -6.01 10.28
N PRO A 118 -2.83 -6.28 11.14
CA PRO A 118 -2.79 -7.40 12.07
C PRO A 118 -2.86 -8.78 11.40
N VAL A 119 -3.35 -8.89 10.16
CA VAL A 119 -3.51 -10.17 9.45
C VAL A 119 -2.61 -10.29 8.22
N LEU A 120 -1.55 -9.48 8.15
CA LEU A 120 -0.63 -9.48 7.03
C LEU A 120 0.19 -10.78 7.01
N GLU A 121 -0.11 -11.63 6.04
CA GLU A 121 0.52 -12.95 5.87
C GLU A 121 1.69 -12.90 4.86
N ASN A 122 1.60 -12.04 3.84
CA ASN A 122 2.56 -11.97 2.74
C ASN A 122 3.00 -10.54 2.47
N LEU A 123 4.31 -10.29 2.60
CA LEU A 123 4.93 -9.01 2.28
C LEU A 123 5.94 -9.20 1.16
N LYS A 124 5.77 -8.45 0.08
CA LYS A 124 6.75 -8.35 -1.00
C LYS A 124 7.15 -6.90 -1.20
N THR A 125 8.44 -6.62 -1.16
CA THR A 125 9.01 -5.30 -1.45
C THR A 125 10.16 -5.43 -2.44
N SER A 126 10.26 -4.50 -3.37
CA SER A 126 11.34 -4.48 -4.34
C SER A 126 11.49 -3.07 -4.91
N PHE A 127 12.69 -2.51 -4.79
CA PHE A 127 13.00 -1.12 -5.12
C PHE A 127 12.13 -0.14 -4.31
N VAL A 128 12.01 -0.35 -3.01
CA VAL A 128 11.35 0.59 -2.10
C VAL A 128 12.36 1.65 -1.67
N GLU A 129 12.07 2.90 -1.99
CA GLU A 129 12.92 4.05 -1.67
C GLU A 129 12.30 4.85 -0.52
N VAL A 130 13.13 5.34 0.39
CA VAL A 130 12.73 6.21 1.50
C VAL A 130 13.56 7.48 1.47
N SER A 131 12.92 8.66 1.49
CA SER A 131 13.65 9.93 1.38
C SER A 131 14.23 10.49 2.69
N ALA A 132 13.62 10.21 3.84
CA ALA A 132 14.09 10.65 5.15
C ALA A 132 14.02 9.51 6.17
N GLY A 133 15.06 9.37 7.01
CA GLY A 133 15.04 8.47 8.17
C GLY A 133 15.85 7.18 7.98
N VAL A 134 17.16 7.26 8.27
CA VAL A 134 17.89 6.09 8.77
C VAL A 134 17.61 6.03 10.28
N THR A 135 16.61 5.26 10.70
CA THR A 135 16.59 4.79 12.10
C THR A 135 17.26 3.44 12.16
N ALA A 136 18.60 3.46 12.09
CA ALA A 136 19.46 2.31 12.36
C ALA A 136 19.21 1.68 13.75
N GLY A 137 18.44 2.31 14.64
CA GLY A 137 18.24 1.91 16.03
C GLY A 137 16.81 1.72 16.51
N GLY A 138 15.77 1.87 15.67
CA GLY A 138 14.39 1.69 16.12
C GLY A 138 14.12 0.26 16.60
N TYR A 139 13.56 0.09 17.80
CA TYR A 139 13.02 -1.19 18.25
C TYR A 139 11.82 -1.54 17.38
N PHE A 140 12.02 -2.42 16.40
CA PHE A 140 10.91 -2.91 15.59
C PHE A 140 10.20 -4.03 16.32
N LYS A 141 8.90 -3.86 16.54
CA LYS A 141 8.06 -4.96 17.01
C LYS A 141 8.07 -6.06 15.94
N PRO A 142 8.19 -7.34 16.32
CA PRO A 142 8.10 -8.45 15.39
C PRO A 142 6.77 -8.42 14.64
N LEU A 143 6.80 -8.69 13.33
CA LEU A 143 5.61 -8.84 12.51
C LEU A 143 5.04 -10.24 12.72
N SER A 144 4.20 -10.38 13.75
CA SER A 144 3.84 -11.69 14.33
C SER A 144 3.01 -12.61 13.43
N ASN A 145 2.30 -12.07 12.43
CA ASN A 145 1.43 -12.86 11.56
C ASN A 145 1.99 -13.05 10.15
N LEU A 146 3.20 -12.56 9.90
CA LEU A 146 3.84 -12.67 8.60
C LEU A 146 4.33 -14.09 8.36
N ILE A 147 3.83 -14.73 7.32
CA ILE A 147 4.19 -16.11 6.91
C ILE A 147 5.31 -16.06 5.88
N LYS A 148 5.23 -15.10 4.94
CA LYS A 148 6.17 -14.97 3.83
C LYS A 148 6.66 -13.53 3.68
N ALA A 149 7.98 -13.38 3.52
CA ALA A 149 8.62 -12.11 3.22
C ALA A 149 9.57 -12.26 2.02
N ASP A 150 9.45 -11.36 1.06
CA ASP A 150 10.31 -11.23 -0.13
C ASP A 150 10.72 -9.77 -0.27
N PHE A 151 11.98 -9.42 0.03
CA PHE A 151 12.43 -8.03 0.04
C PHE A 151 13.90 -7.86 -0.35
N ASN A 152 14.28 -6.66 -0.81
CA ASN A 152 15.70 -6.33 -0.96
C ASN A 152 16.34 -6.04 0.41
N LEU A 153 17.62 -6.38 0.55
CA LEU A 153 18.41 -5.96 1.70
C LEU A 153 18.22 -4.45 1.93
N PHE A 154 18.11 -4.02 3.20
CA PHE A 154 17.87 -2.63 3.63
C PHE A 154 16.43 -2.08 3.56
N GLU A 155 15.49 -2.74 2.88
CA GLU A 155 14.09 -2.24 2.82
C GLU A 155 13.31 -2.54 4.11
N VAL A 156 13.51 -3.73 4.68
CA VAL A 156 12.85 -4.19 5.91
C VAL A 156 13.90 -4.73 6.90
N PRO A 157 13.90 -4.30 8.18
CA PRO A 157 14.82 -4.82 9.19
C PRO A 157 14.61 -6.32 9.42
N LEU A 158 15.68 -7.13 9.36
CA LEU A 158 15.62 -8.59 9.58
C LEU A 158 14.99 -8.96 10.93
N ARG A 159 15.24 -8.16 11.95
CA ARG A 159 14.64 -8.26 13.29
C ARG A 159 13.11 -8.12 13.32
N ALA A 160 12.49 -7.56 12.29
CA ALA A 160 11.03 -7.49 12.17
C ALA A 160 10.43 -8.77 11.57
N VAL A 161 11.21 -9.58 10.84
CA VAL A 161 10.73 -10.71 10.03
C VAL A 161 11.34 -12.07 10.42
N TYR A 162 12.02 -12.18 11.56
CA TYR A 162 12.67 -13.44 11.97
C TYR A 162 11.71 -14.62 12.18
N ASN A 163 10.41 -14.36 12.33
CA ASN A 163 9.37 -15.37 12.57
C ASN A 163 8.71 -15.93 11.30
N VAL A 164 9.13 -15.53 10.10
CA VAL A 164 8.50 -15.97 8.86
C VAL A 164 8.85 -17.43 8.51
N GLN A 165 7.94 -18.13 7.84
CA GLN A 165 8.17 -19.48 7.34
C GLN A 165 8.93 -19.49 6.01
N PHE A 166 8.73 -18.46 5.19
CA PHE A 166 9.36 -18.33 3.87
C PHE A 166 10.03 -16.96 3.78
N LEU A 167 11.35 -16.95 3.63
CA LEU A 167 12.15 -15.73 3.49
C LEU A 167 12.90 -15.75 2.17
N THR A 168 12.76 -14.70 1.39
CA THR A 168 13.57 -14.43 0.19
C THR A 168 14.19 -13.06 0.34
N ILE A 169 15.52 -13.00 0.16
CA ILE A 169 16.29 -11.77 0.22
C ILE A 169 16.93 -11.58 -1.16
N CYS A 170 16.61 -10.46 -1.80
CA CYS A 170 17.23 -10.05 -3.05
C CYS A 170 18.34 -9.03 -2.77
N GLN A 171 19.39 -9.04 -3.59
CA GLN A 171 20.55 -8.14 -3.52
C GLN A 171 20.62 -7.28 -4.78
#